data_AF-A0A0D9VEM9-F1
#
_entry.id   AF-A0A0D9VEM9-F1
#
_cell.length_a   1.000
_cell.length_b   1.000
_cell.length_c   1.000
_cell.angle_alpha   90.00
_cell.angle_beta   90.00
_cell.angle_gamma   90.00
#
_symmetry.space_group_name_H-M   'P 1'
#
loop_
_entity.id
_entity.type
_entity.pdbx_description
1 polymer ?
#
loop_
_entity_poly.entity_id
_entity_poly.type
_entity_poly.pdbx_seq_one_letter_code
_entity_poly.pdbx_strand_id
1 'polypeptide(L)'
;MTVAAGLGYALIALGPAFSLFAGVVARKPFLVLTLLTSTLFWLISLIILSGIWRVFLPIRSGAWWPYAILILTSVAFQEGFRLVFWRLYKKMEEMLDSFADRISKPRLSLTDKMLISLAGGLGHGVAHAVFFCLSLLTPAFGRATFYVESCSRMPFFLTLINLAPGGCVIGTPLLCFMGAVTLHYCWRMVWRRLSEHQHRQFNS
;
A
#
# COMPACT_ATOMS: atom_id res chain seq x y z
N MET A 1 -18.02 -3.75 -21.76
CA MET A 1 -17.69 -2.45 -21.16
C MET A 1 -16.62 -1.79 -22.02
N THR A 2 -16.63 -0.48 -22.10
CA THR A 2 -15.71 0.31 -22.93
C THR A 2 -14.35 0.44 -22.25
N VAL A 3 -13.31 0.78 -23.03
CA VAL A 3 -11.98 1.19 -22.51
C VAL A 3 -12.12 2.22 -21.38
N ALA A 4 -13.14 3.07 -21.44
CA ALA A 4 -13.46 4.05 -20.40
C ALA A 4 -13.77 3.42 -19.03
N ALA A 5 -14.42 2.26 -18.95
CA ALA A 5 -14.70 1.59 -17.68
C ALA A 5 -13.41 1.02 -17.06
N GLY A 6 -12.59 0.33 -17.85
CA GLY A 6 -11.28 -0.16 -17.40
C GLY A 6 -10.36 0.98 -16.94
N LEU A 7 -10.33 2.09 -17.69
CA LEU A 7 -9.60 3.29 -17.30
C LEU A 7 -10.16 3.92 -16.01
N GLY A 8 -11.49 3.96 -15.86
CA GLY A 8 -12.16 4.44 -14.66
C GLY A 8 -11.77 3.63 -13.42
N TYR A 9 -11.77 2.29 -13.51
CA TYR A 9 -11.35 1.42 -12.40
C TYR A 9 -9.88 1.62 -12.05
N ALA A 10 -9.00 1.75 -13.05
CA ALA A 10 -7.59 2.03 -12.83
C ALA A 10 -7.37 3.39 -12.16
N LEU A 11 -8.10 4.44 -12.57
CA LEU A 11 -8.02 5.77 -11.97
C LEU A 11 -8.57 5.80 -10.55
N ILE A 12 -9.63 5.07 -10.24
CA ILE A 12 -10.15 4.97 -8.86
C ILE A 12 -9.13 4.26 -7.96
N ALA A 13 -8.53 3.17 -8.44
CA ALA A 13 -7.56 2.39 -7.66
C ALA A 13 -6.22 3.11 -7.47
N LEU A 14 -5.69 3.75 -8.53
CA LEU A 14 -4.34 4.33 -8.54
C LEU A 14 -4.33 5.85 -8.37
N GLY A 15 -5.48 6.52 -8.52
CA GLY A 15 -5.60 7.99 -8.51
C GLY A 15 -5.06 8.65 -7.24
N PRO A 16 -5.45 8.21 -6.03
CA PRO A 16 -4.92 8.78 -4.79
C PRO A 16 -3.39 8.65 -4.69
N ALA A 17 -2.85 7.50 -5.08
CA ALA A 17 -1.41 7.27 -5.05
C ALA A 17 -0.67 8.12 -6.11
N PHE A 18 -1.23 8.25 -7.31
CA PHE A 18 -0.69 9.09 -8.38
C PHE A 18 -0.67 10.57 -7.96
N SER A 19 -1.74 11.05 -7.31
CA SER A 19 -1.81 12.41 -6.76
C SER A 19 -0.72 12.69 -5.74
N LEU A 20 -0.52 11.77 -4.78
CA LEU A 20 0.55 11.88 -3.78
C LEU A 20 1.95 11.79 -4.40
N PHE A 21 2.12 10.94 -5.41
CA PHE A 21 3.37 10.80 -6.13
C PHE A 21 3.74 12.10 -6.86
N ALA A 22 2.85 12.61 -7.71
CA ALA A 22 3.09 13.82 -8.49
C ALA A 22 3.21 15.08 -7.61
N GLY A 23 2.38 15.19 -6.56
CA GLY A 23 2.32 16.36 -5.71
C GLY A 23 3.48 16.47 -4.72
N VAL A 24 3.92 15.35 -4.14
CA VAL A 24 4.86 15.35 -3.00
C VAL A 24 6.15 14.62 -3.34
N VAL A 25 6.07 13.37 -3.82
CA VAL A 25 7.23 12.49 -3.98
C VAL A 25 8.13 12.93 -5.14
N ALA A 26 7.54 13.24 -6.29
CA ALA A 26 8.25 13.59 -7.52
C ALA A 26 9.09 14.88 -7.41
N ARG A 27 8.79 15.74 -6.42
CA ARG A 27 9.52 16.99 -6.19
C ARG A 27 10.91 16.79 -5.60
N LYS A 28 11.18 15.65 -4.96
CA LYS A 28 12.49 15.35 -4.34
C LYS A 28 13.00 13.99 -4.82
N PRO A 29 14.15 13.91 -5.52
CA PRO A 29 14.64 12.65 -6.10
C PRO A 29 14.94 11.57 -5.04
N PHE A 30 15.33 11.99 -3.83
CA PHE A 30 15.55 11.07 -2.70
C PHE A 30 14.27 10.32 -2.28
N LEU A 31 13.12 11.00 -2.32
CA LEU A 31 11.83 10.38 -2.00
C LEU A 31 11.41 9.37 -3.07
N VAL A 32 11.67 9.68 -4.34
CA VAL A 32 11.44 8.75 -5.45
C VAL A 32 12.28 7.49 -5.27
N LEU A 33 13.57 7.63 -4.91
CA LEU A 33 14.44 6.49 -4.65
C LEU A 33 13.95 5.62 -3.50
N THR A 34 13.49 6.24 -2.41
CA THR A 34 12.92 5.52 -1.25
C THR A 34 11.68 4.74 -1.66
N LEU A 35 10.79 5.36 -2.44
CA LEU A 35 9.57 4.72 -2.95
C LEU A 35 9.93 3.52 -3.83
N LEU A 36 10.82 3.69 -4.81
CA LEU A 36 11.25 2.62 -5.71
C LEU A 36 11.88 1.45 -4.94
N THR A 37 12.72 1.74 -3.96
CA THR A 37 13.36 0.72 -3.11
C THR A 37 12.32 -0.08 -2.34
N SER A 38 11.30 0.58 -1.77
CA SER A 38 10.19 -0.08 -1.08
C SER A 38 9.39 -1.00 -2.01
N THR A 39 9.05 -0.52 -3.21
CA THR A 39 8.36 -1.28 -4.24
C THR A 39 9.16 -2.53 -4.65
N LEU A 40 10.47 -2.37 -4.91
CA LEU A 40 11.35 -3.48 -5.28
C LEU A 40 11.47 -4.51 -4.16
N PHE A 41 11.66 -4.05 -2.92
CA PHE A 41 11.76 -4.94 -1.77
C PHE A 41 10.50 -5.80 -1.60
N TRP A 42 9.33 -5.19 -1.83
CA TRP A 42 8.08 -5.93 -1.85
C TRP A 42 8.00 -6.94 -2.99
N LEU A 43 8.36 -6.56 -4.22
CA LEU A 43 8.36 -7.48 -5.36
C LEU A 43 9.29 -8.68 -5.14
N ILE A 44 10.47 -8.45 -4.56
CA ILE A 44 11.41 -9.52 -4.18
C ILE A 44 10.75 -10.49 -3.20
N SER A 45 10.00 -9.97 -2.20
CA SER A 45 9.28 -10.82 -1.25
C SER A 45 8.28 -11.75 -1.96
N LEU A 46 7.55 -11.25 -2.97
CA LEU A 46 6.62 -12.07 -3.75
C LEU A 46 7.34 -13.07 -4.65
N ILE A 47 8.48 -12.70 -5.25
CA ILE A 47 9.26 -13.61 -6.09
C ILE A 47 9.77 -14.79 -5.26
N ILE A 48 10.31 -14.53 -4.07
CA ILE A 48 10.77 -15.58 -3.14
C ILE A 48 9.60 -16.49 -2.76
N LEU A 49 8.48 -15.91 -2.38
CA LEU A 49 7.30 -16.66 -1.97
C LEU A 49 6.71 -17.51 -3.10
N SER A 50 6.67 -16.96 -4.32
CA SER A 50 6.27 -17.68 -5.53
C SER A 50 7.22 -18.84 -5.84
N GLY A 51 8.53 -18.62 -5.73
CA GLY A 51 9.55 -19.65 -5.91
C GLY A 51 9.41 -20.80 -4.91
N ILE A 52 9.20 -20.49 -3.62
CA ILE A 52 8.98 -21.48 -2.56
C ILE A 52 7.73 -22.31 -2.88
N TRP A 53 6.58 -21.66 -3.10
CA TRP A 53 5.32 -22.38 -3.31
C TRP A 53 5.28 -23.18 -4.61
N ARG A 54 6.01 -22.76 -5.65
CA ARG A 54 6.11 -23.51 -6.91
C ARG A 54 6.71 -24.91 -6.72
N VAL A 55 7.62 -25.09 -5.76
CA VAL A 55 8.23 -26.40 -5.44
C VAL A 55 7.24 -27.32 -4.73
N PHE A 56 6.33 -26.77 -3.92
CA PHE A 56 5.39 -27.53 -3.10
C PHE A 56 4.04 -27.81 -3.75
N LEU A 57 3.76 -27.29 -4.95
CA LEU A 57 2.41 -27.29 -5.55
C LEU A 57 1.98 -28.46 -6.49
N PRO A 58 2.60 -29.66 -6.53
CA PRO A 58 1.93 -30.82 -7.14
C PRO A 58 1.07 -31.58 -6.10
N ILE A 59 0.18 -30.89 -5.37
CA ILE A 59 -0.70 -31.53 -4.36
C ILE A 59 -2.07 -31.81 -5.00
N ARG A 60 -2.54 -33.06 -4.89
CA ARG A 60 -3.78 -33.55 -5.52
C ARG A 60 -4.99 -32.65 -5.25
N SER A 61 -5.75 -32.45 -6.33
CA SER A 61 -6.91 -31.57 -6.51
C SER A 61 -8.12 -31.96 -5.63
N GLY A 62 -8.46 -31.12 -4.65
CA GLY A 62 -9.75 -31.20 -3.94
C GLY A 62 -9.76 -30.64 -2.51
N ALA A 63 -8.60 -30.48 -1.87
CA ALA A 63 -8.52 -29.95 -0.51
C ALA A 63 -8.39 -28.42 -0.49
N TRP A 64 -9.17 -27.74 0.35
CA TRP A 64 -9.12 -26.29 0.59
C TRP A 64 -7.96 -25.87 1.53
N TRP A 65 -7.51 -26.79 2.40
CA TRP A 65 -6.40 -26.61 3.33
C TRP A 65 -5.07 -26.11 2.71
N PRO A 66 -4.57 -26.61 1.56
CA PRO A 66 -3.34 -26.09 0.96
C PRO A 66 -3.44 -24.60 0.60
N TYR A 67 -4.61 -24.12 0.16
CA TYR A 67 -4.82 -22.70 -0.13
C TYR A 67 -4.85 -21.85 1.14
N ALA A 68 -5.44 -22.36 2.22
CA ALA A 68 -5.41 -21.67 3.52
C ALA A 68 -3.99 -21.55 4.08
N ILE A 69 -3.20 -22.63 4.01
CA ILE A 69 -1.79 -22.64 4.44
C ILE A 69 -0.96 -21.69 3.56
N LEU A 70 -1.23 -21.64 2.26
CA LEU A 70 -0.60 -20.70 1.33
C LEU A 70 -0.85 -19.27 1.75
N ILE A 71 -2.11 -18.89 1.97
CA ILE A 71 -2.46 -17.51 2.38
C ILE A 71 -1.80 -17.18 3.71
N LEU A 72 -1.89 -18.06 4.71
CA LEU A 72 -1.33 -17.80 6.04
C LEU A 72 0.20 -17.62 6.00
N THR A 73 0.89 -18.50 5.28
CA THR A 73 2.36 -18.42 5.14
C THR A 73 2.76 -17.17 4.35
N SER A 74 1.98 -16.80 3.33
CA SER A 74 2.20 -15.60 2.51
C SER A 74 2.06 -14.32 3.32
N VAL A 75 1.00 -14.21 4.14
CA VAL A 75 0.76 -13.04 4.99
C VAL A 75 1.85 -12.95 6.07
N ALA A 76 2.19 -14.06 6.73
CA ALA A 76 3.24 -14.08 7.74
C ALA A 76 4.61 -13.65 7.16
N PHE A 77 4.93 -14.12 5.95
CA PHE A 77 6.16 -13.72 5.26
C PHE A 77 6.16 -12.24 4.85
N GLN A 78 5.03 -11.73 4.34
CA GLN A 78 4.88 -10.32 3.95
C GLN A 78 4.96 -9.38 5.17
N GLU A 79 4.36 -9.74 6.31
CA GLU A 79 4.49 -8.99 7.56
C GLU A 79 5.91 -9.05 8.12
N GLY A 80 6.58 -10.20 8.01
CA GLY A 80 8.00 -10.32 8.35
C GLY A 80 8.88 -9.38 7.53
N PHE A 81 8.66 -9.32 6.21
CA PHE A 81 9.34 -8.39 5.32
C PHE A 81 9.09 -6.93 5.69
N ARG A 82 7.88 -6.58 6.15
CA ARG A 82 7.55 -5.23 6.61
C ARG A 82 8.40 -4.81 7.82
N LEU A 83 8.64 -5.72 8.77
CA LEU A 83 9.52 -5.46 9.90
C LEU A 83 10.98 -5.25 9.45
N VAL A 84 11.47 -6.06 8.52
CA VAL A 84 12.82 -5.91 7.94
C VAL A 84 12.95 -4.56 7.23
N PHE A 85 11.94 -4.18 6.44
CA PHE A 85 11.89 -2.89 5.75
C PHE A 85 11.93 -1.73 6.75
N TRP A 86 11.16 -1.80 7.85
CA TRP A 86 11.21 -0.79 8.91
C TRP A 86 12.60 -0.66 9.53
N ARG A 87 13.30 -1.78 9.78
CA ARG A 87 14.67 -1.75 10.30
C ARG A 87 15.65 -1.12 9.30
N LEU A 88 15.56 -1.49 8.02
CA LEU A 88 16.38 -0.91 6.96
C LEU A 88 16.12 0.60 6.82
N TYR A 89 14.86 1.00 6.91
CA TYR A 89 14.46 2.40 6.89
C TYR A 89 15.09 3.17 8.06
N LYS A 90 15.01 2.63 9.28
CA LYS A 90 15.61 3.26 10.47
C LYS A 90 17.13 3.39 10.32
N LYS A 91 17.77 2.35 9.78
CA LYS A 91 19.21 2.38 9.49
C LYS A 91 19.55 3.45 8.44
N MET A 92 18.75 3.59 7.40
CA MET A 92 18.92 4.64 6.39
C MET A 92 18.78 6.05 6.98
N GLU A 93 17.79 6.25 7.86
CA GLU A 93 17.57 7.52 8.56
C GLU A 93 18.80 7.92 9.39
N GLU A 94 19.36 6.99 10.18
CA GLU A 94 20.59 7.20 10.96
C GLU A 94 21.80 7.54 10.08
N MET A 95 21.96 6.83 8.96
CA MET A 95 23.06 7.06 8.03
C MET A 95 22.96 8.47 7.42
N LEU A 96 21.74 8.89 7.07
CA LEU A 96 21.48 10.19 6.47
C LEU A 96 21.72 11.34 7.46
N ASP A 97 21.30 11.18 8.72
CA ASP A 97 21.60 12.15 9.78
C ASP A 97 23.13 12.24 10.02
N SER A 98 23.86 11.11 10.05
CA SER A 98 25.33 11.11 10.18
C SER A 98 26.06 11.78 9.01
N PHE A 99 25.44 11.78 7.83
CA PHE A 99 25.99 12.41 6.63
C PHE A 99 25.71 13.92 6.62
N ALA A 100 24.55 14.34 7.11
CA ALA A 100 24.22 15.75 7.31
C ALA A 100 25.22 16.41 8.29
N ASP A 101 25.55 15.73 9.39
CA ASP A 101 26.55 16.19 10.37
C ASP A 101 27.93 16.35 9.73
N ARG A 102 28.33 15.40 8.87
CA ARG A 102 29.63 15.46 8.16
C ARG A 102 29.74 16.58 7.14
N ILE A 103 28.62 16.99 6.52
CA ILE A 103 28.58 18.06 5.51
C ILE A 103 28.15 19.40 6.14
N SER A 104 28.04 19.47 7.48
CA SER A 104 27.58 20.67 8.19
C SER A 104 26.21 21.17 7.70
N LYS A 105 25.36 20.26 7.22
CA LYS A 105 23.97 20.57 6.85
C LYS A 105 23.04 20.33 8.03
N PRO A 106 21.96 21.11 8.17
CA PRO A 106 20.99 20.88 9.24
C PRO A 106 20.41 19.47 9.12
N ARG A 107 20.32 18.79 10.27
CA ARG A 107 19.68 17.47 10.44
C ARG A 107 18.28 17.45 9.84
N LEU A 108 17.83 16.25 9.44
CA LEU A 108 16.56 16.07 8.76
C LEU A 108 15.40 16.61 9.62
N SER A 109 14.62 17.52 9.04
CA SER A 109 13.40 18.01 9.67
C SER A 109 12.43 16.87 9.94
N LEU A 110 11.61 17.00 10.98
CA LEU A 110 10.55 16.04 11.30
C LEU A 110 9.64 15.80 10.09
N THR A 111 9.36 16.86 9.33
CA THR A 111 8.56 16.78 8.10
C THR A 111 9.24 15.93 7.03
N ASP A 112 10.55 16.04 6.84
CA ASP A 112 11.28 15.22 5.87
C ASP A 112 11.27 13.75 6.32
N LYS A 113 11.43 13.46 7.62
CA LYS A 113 11.30 12.10 8.16
C LYS A 113 9.91 11.51 7.92
N MET A 114 8.85 12.31 8.05
CA MET A 114 7.49 11.88 7.73
C MET A 114 7.31 11.64 6.23
N LEU A 115 7.85 12.51 5.37
CA LEU A 115 7.77 12.39 3.91
C LEU A 115 8.48 11.13 3.39
N ILE A 116 9.62 10.78 4.00
CA ILE A 116 10.36 9.56 3.66
C ILE A 116 9.57 8.33 4.12
N SER A 117 8.95 8.36 5.31
CA SER A 117 8.10 7.26 5.78
C SER A 117 6.86 7.08 4.91
N LEU A 118 6.28 8.19 4.44
CA LEU A 118 5.16 8.22 3.50
C LEU A 118 5.57 7.61 2.16
N ALA A 119 6.72 8.02 1.59
CA ALA A 119 7.23 7.48 0.34
C ALA A 119 7.50 5.96 0.43
N GLY A 120 8.06 5.50 1.55
CA GLY A 120 8.27 4.09 1.84
C GLY A 120 6.96 3.30 1.91
N GLY A 121 5.97 3.78 2.68
CA GLY A 121 4.66 3.12 2.75
C GLY A 121 3.89 3.14 1.42
N LEU A 122 3.97 4.27 0.70
CA LEU A 122 3.32 4.45 -0.60
C LEU A 122 3.86 3.47 -1.64
N GLY A 123 5.18 3.22 -1.69
CA GLY A 123 5.77 2.26 -2.63
C GLY A 123 5.18 0.86 -2.49
N HIS A 124 5.12 0.36 -1.25
CA HIS A 124 4.54 -0.95 -0.95
C HIS A 124 3.04 -1.01 -1.28
N GLY A 125 2.26 0.00 -0.89
CA GLY A 125 0.83 0.07 -1.18
C GLY A 125 0.53 0.15 -2.67
N VAL A 126 1.30 0.93 -3.43
CA VAL A 126 1.19 1.04 -4.88
C VAL A 126 1.52 -0.28 -5.55
N ALA A 127 2.58 -0.96 -5.11
CA ALA A 127 2.97 -2.26 -5.66
C ALA A 127 1.84 -3.30 -5.51
N HIS A 128 1.24 -3.38 -4.32
CA HIS A 128 0.07 -4.21 -4.06
C HIS A 128 -1.12 -3.83 -4.96
N ALA A 129 -1.46 -2.54 -5.01
CA ALA A 129 -2.59 -2.06 -5.79
C ALA A 129 -2.42 -2.32 -7.29
N VAL A 130 -1.21 -2.13 -7.84
CA VAL A 130 -0.90 -2.39 -9.25
C VAL A 130 -0.95 -3.88 -9.55
N PHE A 131 -0.32 -4.73 -8.73
CA PHE A 131 -0.33 -6.18 -8.96
C PHE A 131 -1.75 -6.75 -8.95
N PHE A 132 -2.55 -6.28 -7.99
CA PHE A 132 -3.95 -6.65 -7.86
C PHE A 132 -4.80 -6.11 -9.02
N CYS A 133 -4.61 -4.85 -9.40
CA CYS A 133 -5.29 -4.23 -10.54
C CYS A 133 -4.97 -4.99 -11.83
N LEU A 134 -3.69 -5.24 -12.13
CA LEU A 134 -3.27 -5.99 -13.32
C LEU A 134 -3.90 -7.38 -13.39
N SER A 135 -4.02 -8.07 -12.25
CA SER A 135 -4.64 -9.41 -12.17
C SER A 135 -6.13 -9.40 -12.52
N LEU A 136 -6.80 -8.25 -12.41
CA LEU A 136 -8.25 -8.10 -12.60
C LEU A 136 -8.64 -7.17 -13.75
N LEU A 137 -7.68 -6.44 -14.33
CA LEU A 137 -7.96 -5.49 -15.39
C LEU A 137 -8.19 -6.20 -16.73
N THR A 138 -7.58 -7.38 -16.96
CA THR A 138 -7.74 -8.15 -18.20
C THR A 138 -9.19 -8.54 -18.46
N PRO A 139 -9.95 -9.08 -17.47
CA PRO A 139 -11.38 -9.30 -17.62
C PRO A 139 -12.21 -8.01 -17.69
N ALA A 140 -11.74 -6.91 -17.08
CA ALA A 140 -12.47 -5.64 -17.01
C ALA A 140 -12.60 -4.91 -18.37
N PHE A 141 -11.68 -5.15 -19.32
CA PHE A 141 -11.78 -4.65 -20.70
C PHE A 141 -12.76 -5.45 -21.57
N GLY A 142 -13.34 -6.53 -21.05
CA GLY A 142 -14.31 -7.36 -21.77
C GLY A 142 -15.63 -6.65 -22.07
N ARG A 143 -16.38 -7.17 -23.05
CA ARG A 143 -17.70 -6.63 -23.42
C ARG A 143 -18.75 -6.80 -22.31
N ALA A 144 -18.58 -7.78 -21.43
CA ALA A 144 -19.46 -8.07 -20.30
C ALA A 144 -18.84 -7.66 -18.95
N THR A 145 -19.68 -7.52 -17.94
CA THR A 145 -19.27 -7.32 -16.54
C THR A 145 -19.98 -8.32 -15.66
N PHE A 146 -19.28 -8.83 -14.65
CA PHE A 146 -19.85 -9.73 -13.66
C PHE A 146 -20.41 -8.91 -12.51
N TYR A 147 -21.68 -9.12 -12.20
CA TYR A 147 -22.33 -8.55 -11.03
C TYR A 147 -22.30 -9.55 -9.88
N VAL A 148 -22.10 -9.06 -8.66
CA VAL A 148 -22.14 -9.91 -7.46
C VAL A 148 -23.60 -10.14 -7.08
N GLU A 149 -23.99 -11.40 -6.83
CA GLU A 149 -25.38 -11.74 -6.46
C GLU A 149 -25.85 -11.00 -5.20
N SER A 150 -24.93 -10.73 -4.26
CA SER A 150 -25.21 -9.93 -3.05
C SER A 150 -25.39 -8.42 -3.31
N CYS A 151 -24.99 -7.90 -4.48
CA CYS A 151 -25.08 -6.48 -4.82
C CYS A 151 -25.24 -6.27 -6.34
N SER A 152 -26.47 -6.47 -6.85
CA SER A 152 -26.81 -6.37 -8.29
C SER A 152 -26.51 -4.99 -8.91
N ARG A 153 -26.37 -3.94 -8.10
CA ARG A 153 -26.10 -2.56 -8.56
C ARG A 153 -24.61 -2.23 -8.76
N MET A 154 -23.70 -3.09 -8.31
CA MET A 154 -22.26 -2.80 -8.29
C MET A 154 -21.48 -3.90 -9.04
N PRO A 155 -20.59 -3.53 -9.98
CA PRO A 155 -19.79 -4.52 -10.69
C PRO A 155 -18.73 -5.13 -9.76
N PHE A 156 -18.37 -6.38 -10.02
CA PHE A 156 -17.38 -7.16 -9.28
C PHE A 156 -16.04 -6.42 -9.12
N PHE A 157 -15.59 -5.74 -10.18
CA PHE A 157 -14.31 -5.00 -10.19
C PHE A 157 -14.26 -3.82 -9.21
N LEU A 158 -15.41 -3.26 -8.83
CA LEU A 158 -15.52 -2.20 -7.82
C LEU A 158 -15.63 -2.76 -6.39
N THR A 159 -15.89 -4.06 -6.26
CA THR A 159 -16.40 -4.66 -5.02
C THR A 159 -15.56 -5.85 -4.60
N LEU A 160 -14.27 -5.59 -4.38
CA LEU A 160 -13.26 -6.64 -4.16
C LEU A 160 -13.33 -7.26 -2.77
N ILE A 161 -14.00 -6.57 -1.84
CA ILE A 161 -14.11 -6.94 -0.43
C ILE A 161 -15.44 -7.66 -0.13
N ASN A 162 -16.36 -7.74 -1.10
CA ASN A 162 -17.69 -8.35 -0.88
C ASN A 162 -17.85 -9.71 -1.55
N LEU A 163 -16.76 -10.48 -1.65
CA LEU A 163 -16.78 -11.82 -2.24
C LEU A 163 -17.57 -12.84 -1.39
N ALA A 164 -17.87 -12.50 -0.14
CA ALA A 164 -18.74 -13.29 0.74
C ALA A 164 -20.23 -12.87 0.58
N PRO A 165 -21.19 -13.82 0.74
CA PRO A 165 -22.61 -13.49 0.82
C PRO A 165 -22.86 -12.43 1.91
N GLY A 166 -23.52 -11.32 1.57
CA GLY A 166 -23.77 -10.22 2.51
C GLY A 166 -22.59 -9.28 2.76
N GLY A 167 -21.46 -9.47 2.07
CA GLY A 167 -20.29 -8.58 2.18
C GLY A 167 -20.66 -7.12 1.94
N CYS A 168 -21.53 -6.82 0.97
CA CYS A 168 -21.90 -5.44 0.63
C CYS A 168 -22.44 -4.63 1.82
N VAL A 169 -23.15 -5.29 2.74
CA VAL A 169 -23.77 -4.70 3.94
C VAL A 169 -22.77 -4.58 5.09
N ILE A 170 -21.76 -5.46 5.17
CA ILE A 170 -20.81 -5.52 6.30
C ILE A 170 -19.46 -4.88 5.93
N GLY A 171 -18.90 -5.26 4.78
CA GLY A 171 -17.61 -4.80 4.27
C GLY A 171 -17.57 -3.32 3.93
N THR A 172 -18.63 -2.78 3.30
CA THR A 172 -18.66 -1.36 2.92
C THR A 172 -18.67 -0.42 4.14
N PRO A 173 -19.54 -0.61 5.16
CA PRO A 173 -19.48 0.20 6.37
C PRO A 173 -18.19 -0.01 7.16
N LEU A 174 -17.66 -1.23 7.22
CA LEU A 174 -16.41 -1.54 7.92
C LEU A 174 -15.21 -0.84 7.28
N LEU A 175 -15.13 -0.80 5.94
CA LEU A 175 -14.13 -0.02 5.21
C LEU A 175 -14.26 1.47 5.47
N CYS A 176 -15.48 2.01 5.38
CA CYS A 176 -15.72 3.42 5.66
C CYS A 176 -15.33 3.77 7.09
N PHE A 177 -15.65 2.90 8.05
CA PHE A 177 -15.28 3.06 9.45
C PHE A 177 -13.77 2.98 9.65
N MET A 178 -13.10 1.95 9.14
CA MET A 178 -11.64 1.80 9.24
C MET A 178 -10.90 2.94 8.53
N GLY A 179 -11.41 3.40 7.39
CA GLY A 179 -10.91 4.56 6.66
C GLY A 179 -11.07 5.85 7.46
N ALA A 180 -12.24 6.08 8.05
CA ALA A 180 -12.52 7.24 8.90
C ALA A 180 -11.65 7.23 10.17
N VAL A 181 -11.50 6.07 10.81
CA VAL A 181 -10.62 5.88 11.97
C VAL A 181 -9.16 6.16 11.58
N THR A 182 -8.70 5.63 10.44
CA THR A 182 -7.32 5.86 9.96
C THR A 182 -7.07 7.34 9.65
N LEU A 183 -8.02 8.01 8.99
CA LEU A 183 -7.95 9.45 8.73
C LEU A 183 -8.00 10.26 10.03
N HIS A 184 -8.83 9.88 10.99
CA HIS A 184 -8.90 10.55 12.29
C HIS A 184 -7.59 10.40 13.08
N TYR A 185 -6.99 9.21 13.07
CA TYR A 185 -5.70 8.96 13.71
C TYR A 185 -4.58 9.74 13.03
N CYS A 186 -4.52 9.73 11.70
CA CYS A 186 -3.54 10.51 10.94
C CYS A 186 -3.69 12.01 11.22
N TRP A 187 -4.92 12.53 11.22
CA TRP A 187 -5.22 13.92 11.55
C TRP A 187 -4.77 14.29 12.96
N ARG A 188 -5.12 13.48 13.97
CA ARG A 188 -4.69 13.69 15.36
C ARG A 188 -3.17 13.69 15.51
N MET A 189 -2.47 12.78 14.84
CA MET A 189 -1.01 12.72 14.85
C MET A 189 -0.38 13.96 14.23
N VAL A 190 -0.88 14.40 13.08
CA VAL A 190 -0.40 15.62 12.40
C VAL A 190 -0.66 16.85 13.26
N TRP A 191 -1.87 16.98 13.82
CA TRP A 191 -2.26 18.13 14.65
C TRP A 191 -1.40 18.26 15.91
N ARG A 192 -1.17 17.16 16.64
CA ARG A 192 -0.29 17.17 17.82
C ARG A 192 1.12 17.63 17.45
N ARG A 193 1.71 17.08 16.39
CA ARG A 193 3.07 17.44 15.99
C ARG A 193 3.20 18.87 15.46
N LEU A 194 2.19 19.38 14.75
CA LEU A 194 2.12 20.80 14.36
C LEU A 194 2.08 21.72 15.59
N SER A 195 1.24 21.39 16.58
CA SER A 195 1.14 22.17 17.81
C SER A 195 2.44 22.19 18.63
N GLU A 196 3.15 21.06 18.72
CA GLU A 196 4.45 20.97 19.41
C GLU A 196 5.56 21.78 18.72
N HIS A 197 5.54 21.84 17.38
CA HIS A 197 6.49 22.66 16.62
C HIS A 197 6.22 24.15 16.76
N GLN A 198 4.94 24.56 16.72
CA GLN A 198 4.56 25.96 16.90
C GLN A 198 4.96 26.46 18.30
N HIS A 199 4.76 25.66 19.34
CA HIS A 199 5.18 26.00 20.70
C HIS A 199 6.70 26.15 20.85
N ARG A 200 7.51 25.31 20.19
CA ARG A 200 8.97 25.42 20.24
C ARG A 200 9.52 26.63 19.48
N GLN A 201 8.86 27.06 18.41
CA GLN A 201 9.23 28.27 17.67
C GLN A 201 8.87 29.55 18.44
N PHE A 202 7.83 29.52 19.27
CA PHE A 202 7.39 30.68 20.06
C PHE A 202 8.21 30.89 21.34
N ASN A 203 8.85 29.84 21.85
CA ASN A 203 9.68 29.86 23.07
C ASN A 203 11.19 30.00 22.81
N SER A 204 11.60 30.25 21.56
CA SER A 204 12.99 30.48 21.15
C SER A 204 13.15 31.88 20.56
#